data_AF-A0A5C8BAL8-F1
#
_entry.id   AF-A0A5C8BAL8-F1
#
_cell.length_a   1.000
_cell.length_b   1.000
_cell.length_c   1.000
_cell.angle_alpha   90.00
_cell.angle_beta   90.00
_cell.angle_gamma   90.00
#
_symmetry.space_group_name_H-M   'P 1'
#
loop_
_entity.id
_entity.type
_entity.pdbx_description
1 polymer ?
#
loop_
_entity_poly.entity_id
_entity_poly.type
_entity_poly.pdbx_seq_one_letter_code
_entity_poly.pdbx_strand_id
1 'polypeptide(L)'
;MVNFVEKIVKAKLAFLFAFCATIAMSPLSVLAQSQSDASKKNDSEWISYRDAYKAMLWFEKYGKSKNLIQNRFQIVVKDKSINFENVRLSLNSQTSVMNLSLDALGQTQLPLLKAAYIENAELNISPRLGQFTYRSRVSLQLRADGHYEMSDLRAACEQSLQFLAYMDPNSVSGKKCVGVKFAFDKRDSLATVELRTNGQHQQNLSVQDNTPIWPDSGIQLRVANLRFDANIEKVQVVTRGTPLIAIGVIE
;
A
#
# COMPACT_ATOMS: atom_id res chain seq x y z
N MET A 1 33.45 -70.49 10.35
CA MET A 1 34.68 -70.97 9.70
C MET A 1 34.60 -70.54 8.24
N VAL A 2 35.33 -69.51 7.79
CA VAL A 2 36.80 -69.43 7.61
C VAL A 2 37.19 -69.93 6.22
N ASN A 3 37.97 -69.10 5.49
CA ASN A 3 38.77 -69.39 4.28
C ASN A 3 38.04 -69.45 2.90
N PHE A 4 38.63 -69.01 1.77
CA PHE A 4 39.86 -68.21 1.52
C PHE A 4 39.97 -67.78 0.01
N VAL A 5 40.11 -66.47 -0.26
CA VAL A 5 41.08 -65.81 -1.19
C VAL A 5 41.14 -66.11 -2.72
N GLU A 6 41.41 -65.00 -3.47
CA GLU A 6 41.84 -64.84 -4.89
C GLU A 6 40.81 -65.11 -6.01
N LYS A 7 40.91 -64.57 -7.25
CA LYS A 7 41.85 -63.65 -7.97
C LYS A 7 41.02 -62.59 -8.74
N ILE A 8 41.26 -61.27 -8.65
CA ILE A 8 42.23 -60.42 -9.40
C ILE A 8 42.12 -60.49 -10.94
N VAL A 9 41.47 -59.47 -11.54
CA VAL A 9 41.95 -58.78 -12.76
C VAL A 9 41.78 -57.26 -12.57
N LYS A 10 42.80 -56.49 -12.93
CA LYS A 10 42.90 -55.02 -12.76
C LYS A 10 42.59 -54.28 -14.07
N ALA A 11 41.81 -53.20 -14.02
CA ALA A 11 41.96 -51.97 -14.82
C ALA A 11 40.96 -50.92 -14.32
N LYS A 12 41.34 -49.93 -13.48
CA LYS A 12 42.00 -48.65 -13.84
C LYS A 12 41.32 -47.86 -14.97
N LEU A 13 40.35 -47.00 -14.60
CA LEU A 13 40.36 -45.53 -14.81
C LEU A 13 39.17 -44.98 -13.99
N ALA A 14 39.36 -44.29 -12.86
CA ALA A 14 39.90 -42.94 -12.72
C ALA A 14 39.10 -41.91 -13.56
N PHE A 15 38.10 -41.25 -12.99
CA PHE A 15 38.18 -40.02 -12.18
C PHE A 15 37.96 -38.76 -13.03
N LEU A 16 36.80 -38.11 -12.88
CA LEU A 16 36.55 -36.66 -12.94
C LEU A 16 35.11 -36.45 -12.43
N PHE A 17 34.91 -35.75 -11.31
CA PHE A 17 34.54 -34.33 -11.24
C PHE A 17 33.32 -33.96 -12.12
N ALA A 18 32.34 -33.16 -11.69
CA ALA A 18 31.89 -32.69 -10.37
C ALA A 18 30.58 -31.90 -10.61
N PHE A 19 29.94 -31.38 -9.56
CA PHE A 19 28.92 -30.32 -9.65
C PHE A 19 27.69 -30.63 -10.55
N CYS A 20 26.64 -31.15 -9.93
CA CYS A 20 25.28 -30.77 -10.33
C CYS A 20 24.65 -30.03 -9.15
N ALA A 21 24.32 -28.76 -9.35
CA ALA A 21 24.03 -27.83 -8.26
C ALA A 21 22.73 -28.19 -7.52
N THR A 22 22.76 -28.12 -6.19
CA THR A 22 21.56 -28.00 -5.37
C THR A 22 20.90 -26.65 -5.65
N ILE A 23 19.90 -26.64 -6.54
CA ILE A 23 19.05 -25.47 -6.74
C ILE A 23 18.18 -25.32 -5.49
N ALA A 24 18.61 -24.49 -4.56
CA ALA A 24 17.77 -23.99 -3.50
C ALA A 24 16.70 -23.10 -4.14
N MET A 25 15.51 -23.66 -4.37
CA MET A 25 14.34 -22.86 -4.74
C MET A 25 13.93 -22.02 -3.54
N SER A 26 14.47 -20.80 -3.48
CA SER A 26 13.96 -19.74 -2.63
C SER A 26 12.46 -19.61 -2.90
N PRO A 27 11.57 -19.64 -1.88
CA PRO A 27 10.20 -19.24 -2.09
C PRO A 27 10.21 -17.77 -2.49
N LEU A 28 9.90 -17.46 -3.76
CA LEU A 28 9.45 -16.12 -4.09
C LEU A 28 8.18 -15.89 -3.28
N SER A 29 8.28 -15.03 -2.26
CA SER A 29 7.11 -14.45 -1.59
C SER A 29 6.36 -13.62 -2.61
N VAL A 30 5.46 -14.28 -3.35
CA VAL A 30 4.51 -13.61 -4.24
C VAL A 30 3.63 -12.75 -3.32
N LEU A 31 3.88 -11.45 -3.33
CA LEU A 31 3.01 -10.45 -2.73
C LEU A 31 1.67 -10.47 -3.48
N ALA A 32 0.78 -11.37 -3.08
CA ALA A 32 -0.58 -11.41 -3.53
C ALA A 32 -1.30 -10.18 -2.96
N GLN A 33 -1.07 -9.00 -3.51
CA GLN A 33 -1.83 -7.82 -3.13
C GLN A 33 -3.16 -7.81 -3.86
N SER A 34 -4.22 -7.87 -3.07
CA SER A 34 -5.57 -7.63 -3.54
C SER A 34 -5.85 -6.15 -3.56
N GLN A 35 -6.05 -5.64 -4.77
CA GLN A 35 -6.70 -4.36 -4.97
C GLN A 35 -8.02 -4.69 -5.68
N SER A 36 -9.14 -4.34 -5.05
CA SER A 36 -10.47 -4.43 -5.66
C SER A 36 -10.52 -3.38 -6.76
N ASP A 37 -10.04 -3.76 -7.94
CA ASP A 37 -9.59 -2.84 -8.96
C ASP A 37 -10.77 -2.30 -9.79
N ALA A 38 -11.50 -1.35 -9.19
CA ALA A 38 -12.32 -0.39 -9.91
C ALA A 38 -11.42 0.59 -10.71
N SER A 39 -10.54 0.04 -11.56
CA SER A 39 -9.75 0.80 -12.51
C SER A 39 -10.68 1.20 -13.65
N LYS A 40 -10.95 2.51 -13.78
CA LYS A 40 -11.47 3.07 -15.02
C LYS A 40 -10.33 3.80 -15.71
N LYS A 41 -9.95 3.29 -16.89
CA LYS A 41 -9.00 3.93 -17.79
C LYS A 41 -9.71 5.11 -18.45
N ASN A 42 -9.38 6.32 -18.03
CA ASN A 42 -9.86 7.52 -18.68
C ASN A 42 -8.78 8.03 -19.64
N ASP A 43 -9.03 7.84 -20.94
CA ASP A 43 -8.36 8.63 -21.99
C ASP A 43 -9.09 9.99 -22.20
N SER A 44 -10.08 10.30 -21.35
CA SER A 44 -10.88 11.52 -21.35
C SER A 44 -10.28 12.61 -20.44
N GLU A 45 -10.51 13.86 -20.80
CA GLU A 45 -10.12 15.06 -20.04
C GLU A 45 -10.87 15.22 -18.70
N TRP A 46 -11.99 14.53 -18.54
CA TRP A 46 -12.86 14.61 -17.36
C TRP A 46 -13.17 13.23 -16.77
N ILE A 47 -13.48 13.20 -15.47
CA ILE A 47 -13.97 12.03 -14.74
C ILE A 47 -15.44 12.23 -14.42
N SER A 48 -16.27 11.20 -14.62
CA SER A 48 -17.67 11.26 -14.18
C SER A 48 -17.75 11.28 -12.65
N TYR A 49 -18.31 12.36 -12.10
CA TYR A 49 -18.56 12.44 -10.66
C TYR A 49 -19.51 11.34 -10.19
N ARG A 50 -20.46 10.87 -11.02
CA ARG A 50 -21.34 9.74 -10.66
C ARG A 50 -20.57 8.46 -10.39
N ASP A 51 -19.54 8.18 -11.18
CA ASP A 51 -18.73 6.97 -11.02
C ASP A 51 -17.72 7.11 -9.88
N ALA A 52 -17.11 8.29 -9.71
CA ALA A 52 -16.27 8.60 -8.56
C ALA A 52 -17.05 8.49 -7.24
N TYR A 53 -18.26 9.08 -7.19
CA TYR A 53 -19.19 8.99 -6.07
C TYR A 53 -19.52 7.52 -5.73
N LYS A 54 -19.90 6.70 -6.73
CA LYS A 54 -20.19 5.28 -6.53
C LYS A 54 -19.00 4.49 -5.99
N ALA A 55 -17.78 4.76 -6.48
CA ALA A 55 -16.57 4.12 -5.99
C ALA A 55 -16.31 4.44 -4.50
N MET A 56 -16.46 5.71 -4.12
CA MET A 56 -16.25 6.16 -2.73
C MET A 56 -17.38 5.73 -1.77
N LEU A 57 -18.63 5.65 -2.25
CA LEU A 57 -19.83 5.37 -1.45
C LEU A 57 -19.79 4.02 -0.70
N TRP A 58 -19.05 3.03 -1.20
CA TRP A 58 -18.95 1.73 -0.53
C TRP A 58 -18.31 1.82 0.86
N PHE A 59 -17.37 2.75 1.07
CA PHE A 59 -16.79 3.01 2.38
C PHE A 59 -17.81 3.63 3.35
N GLU A 60 -18.81 4.37 2.86
CA GLU A 60 -19.92 4.85 3.69
C GLU A 60 -20.96 3.78 3.98
N LYS A 61 -21.17 2.83 3.06
CA LYS A 61 -22.06 1.67 3.27
C LYS A 61 -21.46 0.59 4.17
N TYR A 62 -20.15 0.62 4.40
CA TYR A 62 -19.47 -0.33 5.27
C TYR A 62 -19.86 -0.11 6.75
N GLY A 63 -20.73 -0.98 7.25
CA GLY A 63 -21.32 -0.87 8.60
C GLY A 63 -20.50 -1.45 9.75
N LYS A 64 -19.27 -1.92 9.53
CA LYS A 64 -18.35 -2.31 10.62
C LYS A 64 -17.50 -1.11 11.05
N SER A 65 -16.71 -1.27 12.11
CA SER A 65 -15.81 -0.20 12.56
C SER A 65 -14.83 0.21 11.46
N LYS A 66 -14.74 1.52 11.23
CA LYS A 66 -13.81 2.18 10.31
C LYS A 66 -13.08 3.36 10.97
N ASN A 67 -13.08 3.40 12.31
CA ASN A 67 -12.62 4.54 13.11
C ASN A 67 -11.10 4.76 13.08
N LEU A 68 -10.32 3.80 12.58
CA LEU A 68 -8.86 3.90 12.45
C LEU A 68 -8.38 3.95 10.98
N ILE A 69 -9.33 3.93 10.04
CA ILE A 69 -9.06 3.98 8.60
C ILE A 69 -9.80 5.14 7.95
N GLN A 70 -9.39 5.49 6.75
CA GLN A 70 -9.99 6.54 5.91
C GLN A 70 -9.98 6.08 4.46
N ASN A 71 -10.87 6.62 3.64
CA ASN A 71 -10.92 6.36 2.21
C ASN A 71 -10.73 7.66 1.44
N ARG A 72 -9.69 7.74 0.60
CA ARG A 72 -9.33 8.91 -0.19
C ARG A 72 -9.49 8.60 -1.67
N PHE A 73 -9.92 9.61 -2.43
CA PHE A 73 -9.98 9.54 -3.89
C PHE A 73 -8.61 9.92 -4.44
N GLN A 74 -7.97 9.04 -5.21
CA GLN A 74 -6.63 9.25 -5.76
C GLN A 74 -6.67 9.32 -7.29
N ILE A 75 -5.95 10.28 -7.86
CA ILE A 75 -5.54 10.27 -9.28
C ILE A 75 -4.24 9.49 -9.40
N VAL A 76 -4.20 8.49 -10.28
CA VAL A 76 -3.01 7.69 -10.59
C VAL A 76 -2.60 7.95 -12.04
N VAL A 77 -1.51 8.69 -12.20
CA VAL A 77 -0.89 9.02 -13.50
C VAL A 77 0.09 7.94 -13.93
N LYS A 78 0.20 7.72 -15.24
CA LYS A 78 1.22 6.82 -15.81
C LYS A 78 2.61 7.45 -15.87
N ASP A 79 2.67 8.77 -16.05
CA ASP A 79 3.92 9.54 -16.06
C ASP A 79 4.40 9.80 -14.63
N LYS A 80 5.61 9.30 -14.32
CA LYS A 80 6.24 9.40 -13.00
C LYS A 80 6.90 10.76 -12.74
N SER A 81 6.97 11.66 -13.74
CA SER A 81 7.54 13.00 -13.61
C SER A 81 6.54 14.04 -13.06
N ILE A 82 5.25 13.74 -13.10
CA ILE A 82 4.18 14.63 -12.63
C ILE A 82 4.28 14.84 -11.11
N ASN A 83 4.32 16.11 -10.71
CA ASN A 83 4.21 16.55 -9.33
C ASN A 83 2.80 17.11 -9.07
N PHE A 84 2.08 16.54 -8.10
CA PHE A 84 0.72 16.93 -7.76
C PHE A 84 0.61 18.30 -7.04
N GLU A 85 1.71 18.88 -6.55
CA GLU A 85 1.73 20.22 -5.90
C GLU A 85 1.10 21.33 -6.78
N ASN A 86 1.17 21.21 -8.10
CA ASN A 86 0.60 22.17 -9.07
C ASN A 86 -0.68 21.68 -9.78
N VAL A 87 -1.18 20.50 -9.41
CA VAL A 87 -2.35 19.88 -10.04
C VAL A 87 -3.61 20.25 -9.26
N ARG A 88 -4.62 20.75 -9.98
CA ARG A 88 -5.92 21.10 -9.44
C ARG A 88 -6.95 20.11 -9.96
N LEU A 89 -7.77 19.59 -9.05
CA LEU A 89 -9.01 18.88 -9.36
C LEU A 89 -10.17 19.84 -9.09
N SER A 90 -11.13 19.98 -10.00
CA SER A 90 -12.35 20.76 -9.77
C SER A 90 -13.59 19.91 -10.01
N LEU A 91 -14.57 20.03 -9.12
CA LEU A 91 -15.91 19.48 -9.29
C LEU A 91 -16.79 20.56 -9.92
N ASN A 92 -17.15 20.33 -11.17
CA ASN A 92 -17.92 21.25 -12.02
C ASN A 92 -19.35 20.73 -12.14
N SER A 93 -20.26 21.37 -11.41
CA SER A 93 -21.72 21.15 -11.49
C SER A 93 -22.38 22.18 -12.40
N GLN A 94 -23.69 22.09 -12.63
CA GLN A 94 -24.38 23.05 -13.52
C GLN A 94 -24.45 24.46 -12.91
N THR A 95 -24.37 24.56 -11.58
CA THR A 95 -24.59 25.80 -10.82
C THR A 95 -23.38 26.26 -10.00
N SER A 96 -22.35 25.43 -9.86
CA SER A 96 -21.16 25.74 -9.06
C SER A 96 -19.91 24.99 -9.50
N VAL A 97 -18.74 25.60 -9.27
CA VAL A 97 -17.42 24.99 -9.41
C VAL A 97 -16.76 24.95 -8.04
N MET A 98 -16.32 23.77 -7.61
CA MET A 98 -15.63 23.55 -6.33
C MET A 98 -14.22 23.02 -6.57
N ASN A 99 -13.20 23.73 -6.11
CA ASN A 99 -11.83 23.25 -6.16
C ASN A 99 -11.58 22.21 -5.05
N LEU A 100 -10.96 21.10 -5.41
CA LEU A 100 -10.56 20.01 -4.53
C LEU A 100 -9.02 19.95 -4.49
N SER A 101 -8.43 20.26 -3.34
CA SER A 101 -6.98 20.19 -3.16
C SER A 101 -6.51 18.74 -3.23
N LEU A 102 -5.48 18.49 -4.05
CA LEU A 102 -4.75 17.23 -4.06
C LEU A 102 -3.55 17.32 -3.10
N ASP A 103 -3.27 16.24 -2.38
CA ASP A 103 -2.02 16.08 -1.64
C ASP A 103 -0.86 15.61 -2.56
N ALA A 104 0.34 15.49 -1.99
CA ALA A 104 1.54 15.02 -2.70
C ALA A 104 1.41 13.60 -3.30
N LEU A 105 0.41 12.81 -2.88
CA LEU A 105 0.11 11.48 -3.41
C LEU A 105 -1.01 11.50 -4.46
N GLY A 106 -1.44 12.69 -4.90
CA GLY A 106 -2.53 12.88 -5.84
C GLY A 106 -3.90 12.54 -5.25
N GLN A 107 -4.06 12.59 -3.92
CA GLN A 107 -5.31 12.22 -3.25
C GLN A 107 -6.07 13.41 -2.68
N THR A 108 -7.39 13.24 -2.56
CA THR A 108 -8.27 14.20 -1.89
C THR A 108 -9.40 13.49 -1.16
N GLN A 109 -10.07 14.22 -0.27
CA GLN A 109 -11.37 13.81 0.25
C GLN A 109 -12.44 14.19 -0.77
N LEU A 110 -12.98 13.20 -1.50
CA LEU A 110 -14.10 13.47 -2.40
C LEU A 110 -15.36 13.76 -1.57
N PRO A 111 -16.02 14.94 -1.71
CA PRO A 111 -17.28 15.20 -1.03
C PRO A 111 -18.39 14.39 -1.70
N LEU A 112 -19.31 13.83 -0.91
CA LEU A 112 -20.42 12.99 -1.42
C LEU A 112 -21.73 13.80 -1.56
N LEU A 113 -21.72 14.75 -2.48
CA LEU A 113 -22.82 15.68 -2.77
C LEU A 113 -23.88 15.03 -3.69
N LYS A 114 -25.08 14.81 -3.14
CA LYS A 114 -26.22 14.23 -3.90
C LYS A 114 -26.65 15.09 -5.10
N ALA A 115 -26.55 16.43 -5.00
CA ALA A 115 -26.89 17.34 -6.10
C ALA A 115 -25.96 17.14 -7.32
N ALA A 116 -24.65 17.27 -7.12
CA ALA A 116 -23.64 16.98 -8.14
C ALA A 116 -23.75 15.56 -8.72
N TYR A 117 -24.15 14.57 -7.90
CA TYR A 117 -24.44 13.22 -8.39
C TYR A 117 -25.65 13.20 -9.34
N ILE A 118 -26.74 13.90 -9.03
CA ILE A 118 -27.96 13.96 -9.87
C ILE A 118 -27.68 14.70 -11.19
N GLU A 119 -26.94 15.81 -11.13
CA GLU A 119 -26.65 16.72 -12.26
C GLU A 119 -25.68 16.16 -13.32
N ASN A 120 -25.02 15.03 -13.05
CA ASN A 120 -23.87 14.53 -13.83
C ASN A 120 -22.65 15.46 -13.80
N ALA A 121 -22.31 16.01 -12.63
CA ALA A 121 -21.14 16.88 -12.50
C ALA A 121 -19.86 16.20 -13.02
N GLU A 122 -18.93 17.03 -13.47
CA GLU A 122 -17.65 16.61 -14.02
C GLU A 122 -16.53 16.86 -13.00
N LEU A 123 -15.58 15.94 -12.90
CA LEU A 123 -14.34 16.11 -12.15
C LEU A 123 -13.21 16.39 -13.16
N ASN A 124 -12.80 17.65 -13.26
CA ASN A 124 -11.86 18.13 -14.27
C ASN A 124 -10.48 18.37 -13.65
N ILE A 125 -9.42 18.03 -14.39
CA ILE A 125 -8.03 18.10 -13.92
C ILE A 125 -7.27 19.16 -14.72
N SER A 126 -6.57 20.05 -14.02
CA SER A 126 -5.75 21.10 -14.63
C SER A 126 -4.37 21.20 -13.96
N PRO A 127 -3.26 21.20 -14.71
CA PRO A 127 -3.17 21.00 -16.16
C PRO A 127 -3.53 19.56 -16.57
N ARG A 128 -3.75 19.31 -17.87
CA ARG A 128 -3.99 17.96 -18.39
C ARG A 128 -2.79 17.05 -18.10
N LEU A 129 -3.02 15.87 -17.52
CA LEU A 129 -1.97 14.94 -17.08
C LEU A 129 -1.67 13.79 -18.06
N GLY A 130 -2.18 13.85 -19.29
CA GLY A 130 -2.08 12.75 -20.25
C GLY A 130 -2.89 11.53 -19.80
N GLN A 131 -2.28 10.34 -19.82
CA GLN A 131 -2.95 9.09 -19.41
C GLN A 131 -2.99 8.96 -17.88
N PHE A 132 -4.20 8.96 -17.32
CA PHE A 132 -4.44 8.73 -15.90
C PHE A 132 -5.61 7.77 -15.65
N THR A 133 -5.69 7.28 -14.42
CA THR A 133 -6.83 6.57 -13.85
C THR A 133 -7.18 7.19 -12.51
N TYR A 134 -8.30 6.80 -11.90
CA TYR A 134 -8.61 7.18 -10.52
C TYR A 134 -8.94 5.96 -9.67
N ARG A 135 -8.69 6.06 -8.37
CA ARG A 135 -8.80 4.97 -7.38
C ARG A 135 -9.53 5.44 -6.13
N SER A 136 -10.28 4.52 -5.51
CA SER A 136 -10.60 4.60 -4.09
C SER A 136 -9.44 3.96 -3.32
N ARG A 137 -8.81 4.68 -2.40
CA ARG A 137 -7.69 4.16 -1.58
C ARG A 137 -8.06 4.21 -0.11
N VAL A 138 -8.10 3.03 0.52
CA VAL A 138 -8.12 2.94 1.97
C VAL A 138 -6.71 3.03 2.53
N SER A 139 -6.56 3.84 3.56
CA SER A 139 -5.35 4.02 4.35
C SER A 139 -5.71 4.11 5.82
N LEU A 140 -4.70 4.01 6.69
CA LEU A 140 -4.85 4.26 8.11
C LEU A 140 -5.04 5.76 8.35
N GLN A 141 -5.71 6.11 9.44
CA GLN A 141 -5.70 7.48 9.94
C GLN A 141 -4.33 7.79 10.53
N LEU A 142 -3.75 8.93 10.13
CA LEU A 142 -2.49 9.40 10.65
C LEU A 142 -2.71 10.17 11.95
N ARG A 143 -1.78 10.06 12.88
CA ARG A 143 -1.81 10.80 14.14
C ARG A 143 -0.83 11.96 14.07
N ALA A 144 -1.31 13.15 14.42
CA ALA A 144 -0.54 14.40 14.33
C ALA A 144 0.62 14.48 15.35
N ASP A 145 0.56 13.69 16.42
CA ASP A 145 1.63 13.52 17.40
C ASP A 145 2.76 12.59 16.89
N GLY A 146 2.50 11.77 15.86
CA GLY A 146 3.42 10.73 15.40
C GLY A 146 3.53 9.53 16.35
N HIS A 147 2.70 9.43 17.40
CA HIS A 147 2.72 8.35 18.39
C HIS A 147 1.55 7.39 18.15
N TYR A 148 1.85 6.10 17.93
CA TYR A 148 0.85 5.07 17.64
C TYR A 148 1.04 3.88 18.58
N GLU A 149 -0.04 3.40 19.20
CA GLU A 149 0.01 2.13 19.93
C GLU A 149 -0.02 0.95 18.96
N MET A 150 0.77 -0.09 19.21
CA MET A 150 0.83 -1.26 18.32
C MET A 150 -0.52 -1.98 18.21
N SER A 151 -1.35 -1.94 19.26
CA SER A 151 -2.73 -2.42 19.25
C SER A 151 -3.58 -1.71 18.19
N ASP A 152 -3.47 -0.39 18.11
CA ASP A 152 -4.25 0.44 17.20
C ASP A 152 -3.80 0.22 15.75
N LEU A 153 -2.49 0.11 15.52
CA LEU A 153 -1.97 -0.21 14.18
C LEU A 153 -2.41 -1.60 13.69
N ARG A 154 -2.41 -2.61 14.58
CA ARG A 154 -2.97 -3.94 14.28
C ARG A 154 -4.46 -3.84 13.95
N ALA A 155 -5.25 -3.18 14.81
CA ALA A 155 -6.68 -3.00 14.63
C ALA A 155 -7.02 -2.23 13.32
N ALA A 156 -6.25 -1.21 12.96
CA ALA A 156 -6.46 -0.41 11.75
C ALA A 156 -6.10 -1.18 10.46
N CYS A 157 -5.05 -2.00 10.50
CA CYS A 157 -4.71 -2.90 9.40
C CYS A 157 -5.74 -4.04 9.26
N GLU A 158 -6.28 -4.58 10.35
CA GLU A 158 -7.42 -5.51 10.33
C GLU A 158 -8.72 -4.86 9.81
N GLN A 159 -9.04 -3.62 10.22
CA GLN A 159 -10.15 -2.86 9.63
C GLN A 159 -9.96 -2.68 8.12
N SER A 160 -8.72 -2.44 7.65
CA SER A 160 -8.39 -2.34 6.24
C SER A 160 -8.64 -3.66 5.49
N LEU A 161 -8.19 -4.80 6.06
CA LEU A 161 -8.45 -6.13 5.52
C LEU A 161 -9.94 -6.43 5.42
N GLN A 162 -10.70 -6.16 6.49
CA GLN A 162 -12.13 -6.41 6.53
C GLN A 162 -12.93 -5.54 5.55
N PHE A 163 -12.48 -4.31 5.28
CA PHE A 163 -13.06 -3.48 4.22
C PHE A 163 -12.73 -4.01 2.82
N LEU A 164 -11.48 -4.41 2.57
CA LEU A 164 -11.11 -5.04 1.29
C LEU A 164 -11.90 -6.34 1.06
N ALA A 165 -12.13 -7.14 2.10
CA ALA A 165 -12.98 -8.33 2.06
C ALA A 165 -14.45 -8.01 1.77
N TYR A 166 -14.95 -6.85 2.21
CA TYR A 166 -16.30 -6.39 1.90
C TYR A 166 -16.44 -5.91 0.44
N MET A 167 -15.39 -5.28 -0.11
CA MET A 167 -15.35 -4.82 -1.50
C MET A 167 -15.22 -5.97 -2.50
N ASP A 168 -14.29 -6.90 -2.25
CA ASP A 168 -14.04 -8.08 -3.07
C ASP A 168 -13.45 -9.21 -2.19
N PRO A 169 -14.29 -10.16 -1.71
CA PRO A 169 -13.84 -11.26 -0.87
C PRO A 169 -12.80 -12.16 -1.54
N ASN A 170 -12.91 -12.37 -2.86
CA ASN A 170 -12.00 -13.25 -3.60
C ASN A 170 -10.59 -12.65 -3.63
N SER A 171 -10.51 -11.33 -3.73
CA SER A 171 -9.25 -10.61 -3.75
C SER A 171 -8.40 -10.95 -2.50
N VAL A 172 -8.96 -10.86 -1.29
CA VAL A 172 -8.23 -11.07 -0.02
C VAL A 172 -8.30 -12.50 0.53
N SER A 173 -8.85 -13.45 -0.24
CA SER A 173 -9.03 -14.83 0.21
C SER A 173 -7.70 -15.45 0.67
N GLY A 174 -7.69 -16.04 1.87
CA GLY A 174 -6.51 -16.67 2.49
C GLY A 174 -5.47 -15.71 3.09
N LYS A 175 -5.65 -14.39 2.94
CA LYS A 175 -4.68 -13.38 3.39
C LYS A 175 -4.98 -12.89 4.79
N LYS A 176 -3.94 -12.35 5.44
CA LYS A 176 -4.00 -11.75 6.78
C LYS A 176 -3.31 -10.40 6.79
N CYS A 177 -3.65 -9.58 7.78
CA CYS A 177 -2.88 -8.40 8.10
C CYS A 177 -1.55 -8.82 8.77
N VAL A 178 -0.42 -8.33 8.27
CA VAL A 178 0.92 -8.71 8.75
C VAL A 178 1.81 -7.54 9.15
N GLY A 179 1.31 -6.30 9.03
CA GLY A 179 2.09 -5.10 9.32
C GLY A 179 1.48 -3.81 8.79
N VAL A 180 2.25 -2.73 8.86
CA VAL A 180 1.91 -1.41 8.33
C VAL A 180 3.12 -0.84 7.59
N LYS A 181 2.89 -0.16 6.47
CA LYS A 181 3.89 0.69 5.83
C LYS A 181 3.60 2.14 6.15
N PHE A 182 4.63 2.89 6.57
CA PHE A 182 4.59 4.35 6.64
C PHE A 182 5.38 4.91 5.46
N ALA A 183 4.80 5.84 4.72
CA ALA A 183 5.46 6.52 3.60
C ALA A 183 5.61 8.01 3.87
N PHE A 184 6.79 8.53 3.57
CA PHE A 184 7.20 9.92 3.80
C PHE A 184 7.64 10.55 2.49
N ASP A 185 7.65 11.89 2.44
CA ASP A 185 8.17 12.64 1.30
C ASP A 185 9.63 12.28 1.05
N LYS A 186 10.03 12.08 -0.21
CA LYS A 186 11.42 11.78 -0.59
C LYS A 186 12.43 12.84 -0.14
N ARG A 187 11.98 14.07 0.14
CA ARG A 187 12.75 15.21 0.64
C ARG A 187 12.93 15.20 2.16
N ASP A 188 12.13 14.43 2.90
CA ASP A 188 12.22 14.36 4.36
C ASP A 188 13.40 13.48 4.77
N SER A 189 14.56 14.11 4.95
CA SER A 189 15.80 13.43 5.39
C SER A 189 15.71 12.90 6.83
N LEU A 190 14.79 13.43 7.65
CA LEU A 190 14.61 13.10 9.07
C LEU A 190 13.56 12.02 9.32
N ALA A 191 12.85 11.58 8.27
CA ALA A 191 11.87 10.51 8.31
C ALA A 191 12.44 9.22 8.93
N THR A 192 11.94 8.83 10.11
CA THR A 192 12.25 7.54 10.75
C THR A 192 11.02 6.95 11.41
N VAL A 193 11.05 5.63 11.65
CA VAL A 193 10.04 4.94 12.47
C VAL A 193 10.77 4.16 13.56
N GLU A 194 10.40 4.41 14.80
CA GLU A 194 11.03 3.87 16.01
C GLU A 194 10.05 2.99 16.77
N LEU A 195 10.48 1.81 17.19
CA LEU A 195 9.77 0.98 18.16
C LEU A 195 10.29 1.30 19.56
N ARG A 196 9.41 1.66 20.48
CA ARG A 196 9.73 1.95 21.88
C ARG A 196 9.04 0.95 22.78
N THR A 197 9.84 0.20 23.55
CA THR A 197 9.34 -0.69 24.60
C THR A 197 9.31 0.03 25.95
N ASN A 198 8.52 -0.46 26.90
CA ASN A 198 8.48 0.07 28.28
C ASN A 198 9.83 -0.01 29.02
N GLY A 199 10.83 -0.74 28.49
CA GLY A 199 12.19 -0.84 29.02
C GLY A 199 13.22 0.07 28.36
N GLN A 200 12.78 1.14 27.67
CA GLN A 200 13.62 2.07 26.89
C GLN A 200 14.40 1.47 25.71
N HIS A 201 14.21 0.19 25.36
CA HIS A 201 14.79 -0.35 24.13
C HIS A 201 14.12 0.31 22.93
N GLN A 202 14.91 1.09 22.19
CA GLN A 202 14.51 1.85 21.02
C GLN A 202 15.09 1.18 19.77
N GLN A 203 14.24 0.59 18.93
CA GLN A 203 14.66 -0.03 17.68
C GLN A 203 14.18 0.81 16.50
N ASN A 204 15.12 1.34 15.72
CA ASN A 204 14.80 2.05 14.49
C ASN A 204 14.52 1.03 13.36
N LEU A 205 13.40 1.21 12.66
CA LEU A 205 13.11 0.47 11.44
C LEU A 205 13.93 1.04 10.27
N SER A 206 14.30 0.17 9.33
CA SER A 206 14.91 0.62 8.08
C SER A 206 13.87 1.37 7.23
N VAL A 207 14.30 2.51 6.68
CA VAL A 207 13.53 3.30 5.73
C VAL A 207 14.14 3.07 4.34
N GLN A 208 13.31 2.65 3.40
CA GLN A 208 13.71 2.35 2.03
C GLN A 208 13.42 3.56 1.14
N ASP A 209 14.46 4.14 0.56
CA ASP A 209 14.32 5.25 -0.40
C ASP A 209 13.84 4.76 -1.76
N ASN A 210 13.25 5.67 -2.56
CA ASN A 210 12.73 5.38 -3.90
C ASN A 210 11.86 4.12 -3.97
N THR A 211 10.97 3.97 -2.99
CA THR A 211 10.07 2.83 -2.86
C THR A 211 8.63 3.29 -3.07
N PRO A 212 7.86 2.69 -3.99
CA PRO A 212 6.46 3.02 -4.16
C PRO A 212 5.62 2.37 -3.04
N ILE A 213 4.65 3.11 -2.51
CA ILE A 213 3.80 2.62 -1.41
C ILE A 213 2.72 1.62 -1.88
N TRP A 214 2.21 1.78 -3.11
CA TRP A 214 1.43 0.77 -3.86
C TRP A 214 2.17 0.36 -5.13
N PRO A 215 2.08 -0.90 -5.60
CA PRO A 215 2.78 -1.37 -6.81
C PRO A 215 2.40 -0.63 -8.10
N ASP A 216 1.16 -0.15 -8.18
CA ASP A 216 0.64 0.63 -9.32
C ASP A 216 0.91 2.14 -9.19
N SER A 217 1.57 2.59 -8.12
CA SER A 217 1.99 3.98 -7.94
C SER A 217 3.33 4.26 -8.61
N GLY A 218 3.37 5.30 -9.44
CA GLY A 218 4.63 5.85 -9.97
C GLY A 218 5.45 6.62 -8.92
N ILE A 219 4.83 7.04 -7.82
CA ILE A 219 5.38 8.01 -6.85
C ILE A 219 6.47 7.35 -6.01
N GLN A 220 7.67 7.95 -6.06
CA GLN A 220 8.85 7.52 -5.31
C GLN A 220 8.87 8.18 -3.92
N LEU A 221 8.85 7.36 -2.87
CA LEU A 221 8.73 7.81 -1.47
C LEU A 221 9.84 7.18 -0.62
N ARG A 222 10.00 7.66 0.61
CA ARG A 222 10.74 6.94 1.66
C ARG A 222 9.75 6.06 2.41
N VAL A 223 9.97 4.75 2.48
CA VAL A 223 9.00 3.80 3.04
C VAL A 223 9.61 2.98 4.17
N ALA A 224 9.04 3.09 5.36
CA ALA A 224 9.34 2.23 6.50
C ALA A 224 8.34 1.06 6.55
N ASN A 225 8.83 -0.17 6.65
CA ASN A 225 7.98 -1.37 6.74
C ASN A 225 7.97 -1.89 8.19
N LEU A 226 6.86 -1.72 8.89
CA LEU A 226 6.61 -2.35 10.18
C LEU A 226 5.94 -3.71 9.96
N ARG A 227 6.51 -4.77 10.53
CA ARG A 227 5.88 -6.10 10.62
C ARG A 227 5.36 -6.34 12.03
N PHE A 228 4.23 -7.02 12.15
CA PHE A 228 3.71 -7.43 13.46
C PHE A 228 4.36 -8.74 13.90
N ASP A 229 5.18 -8.66 14.95
CA ASP A 229 5.60 -9.83 15.73
C ASP A 229 4.45 -10.27 16.65
N ALA A 230 4.32 -11.57 16.91
CA ALA A 230 3.36 -12.12 17.85
C ALA A 230 3.72 -11.83 19.32
N ASN A 231 5.01 -11.66 19.63
CA ASN A 231 5.51 -11.58 21.01
C ASN A 231 5.52 -10.16 21.60
N ILE A 232 5.01 -9.16 20.87
CA ILE A 232 5.24 -7.74 21.15
C ILE A 232 3.91 -6.97 21.21
N GLU A 233 3.26 -7.02 22.38
CA GLU A 233 1.98 -6.32 22.62
C GLU A 233 2.13 -4.88 23.12
N LYS A 234 3.04 -4.66 24.09
CA LYS A 234 3.23 -3.36 24.76
C LYS A 234 4.38 -2.55 24.15
N VAL A 235 4.20 -2.14 22.90
CA VAL A 235 5.15 -1.29 22.18
C VAL A 235 4.43 -0.11 21.54
N GLN A 236 5.02 1.05 21.70
CA GLN A 236 4.62 2.26 20.99
C GLN A 236 5.50 2.40 19.74
N VAL A 237 4.87 2.77 18.62
CA VAL A 237 5.52 3.12 17.37
C VAL A 237 5.55 4.64 17.29
N VAL A 238 6.72 5.22 17.07
CA VAL A 238 6.91 6.67 16.96
C VAL A 238 7.51 7.02 15.60
N THR A 239 6.83 7.88 14.85
CA THR A 239 7.32 8.39 13.57
C THR A 239 8.00 9.74 13.78
N ARG A 240 9.26 9.89 13.34
CA ARG A 240 9.85 11.22 13.11
C ARG A 240 9.60 11.64 11.68
N GLY A 241 9.33 12.93 11.48
CA GLY A 241 8.72 13.42 10.25
C GLY A 241 7.22 13.07 10.21
N THR A 242 6.46 13.77 9.37
CA THR A 242 5.03 13.52 9.19
C THR A 242 4.85 12.54 8.05
N PRO A 243 4.31 11.32 8.28
CA PRO A 243 3.99 10.42 7.17
C PRO A 243 3.02 11.11 6.21
N LEU A 244 3.20 10.94 4.90
CA LEU A 244 2.20 11.31 3.90
C LEU A 244 1.04 10.31 3.92
N ILE A 245 1.32 9.04 4.20
CA ILE A 245 0.31 8.00 4.37
C ILE A 245 0.83 6.80 5.16
N ALA A 246 -0.10 6.07 5.79
CA ALA A 246 0.15 4.74 6.35
C ALA A 246 -0.85 3.73 5.76
N ILE A 247 -0.41 2.54 5.38
CA ILE A 247 -1.27 1.47 4.82
C ILE A 247 -1.02 0.13 5.50
N GLY A 248 -2.06 -0.69 5.62
CA GLY A 248 -1.92 -2.08 6.08
C GLY A 248 -1.16 -2.93 5.06
N VAL A 249 -0.33 -3.86 5.54
CA VAL A 249 0.30 -4.90 4.74
C VAL A 249 -0.58 -6.15 4.81
N ILE A 250 -1.15 -6.54 3.68
CA ILE A 250 -2.04 -7.70 3.53
C ILE A 250 -1.31 -8.75 2.68
N GLU A 251 -1.09 -9.94 3.24
CA GLU A 251 -0.36 -11.07 2.66
C GLU A 251 -1.01 -12.41 3.00
#